data_AF-D7KVG2-F1
#
_entry.id   AF-D7KVG2-F1
#
_cell.length_a   1.000
_cell.length_b   1.000
_cell.length_c   1.000
_cell.angle_alpha   90.00
_cell.angle_beta   90.00
_cell.angle_gamma   90.00
#
_symmetry.space_group_name_H-M   'P 1'
#
loop_
_entity.id
_entity.type
_entity.pdbx_description
1 polymer ?
#
loop_
_entity_poly.entity_id
_entity_poly.type
_entity_poly.pdbx_seq_one_letter_code
_entity_poly.pdbx_strand_id
1 'polypeptide(L)'
;MVRAHRENALAYCYTSGNYTANSSYKYNLDSLISVLDSQSSNKGFYSYASSSSSSTTVYGTYLCRGDISSSKCETCISRASKNVFKWCAVQNEAIIWYEECFLRYSNHQIFSILDQGPFVTWTTYDTMLYQSYFINTVEYSIDRLIQEAYSRSSYFAEETYHVSCLGEVYDLIGLVYCAHPI
;
A
#
# COMPACT_ATOMS: atom_id res chain seq x y z
N MET A 1 12.01 12.46 -15.44
CA MET A 1 11.04 13.17 -16.32
C MET A 1 9.65 12.95 -15.74
N VAL A 2 9.07 13.95 -15.08
CA VAL A 2 7.66 13.92 -14.69
C VAL A 2 6.85 14.00 -15.98
N ARG A 3 6.36 12.86 -16.48
CA ARG A 3 5.16 12.85 -17.30
C ARG A 3 4.00 12.60 -16.37
N ALA A 4 3.28 13.68 -16.08
CA ALA A 4 1.97 13.66 -15.48
C ALA A 4 1.02 12.79 -16.31
N HIS A 5 0.81 11.54 -15.89
CA HIS A 5 -0.47 10.89 -16.07
C HIS A 5 -1.21 11.01 -14.74
N ARG A 6 -2.35 11.69 -14.80
CA ARG A 6 -3.32 11.95 -13.71
C ARG A 6 -3.21 11.00 -12.50
N GLU A 7 -2.94 11.60 -11.34
CA GLU A 7 -2.85 11.01 -9.99
C GLU A 7 -1.61 10.12 -9.76
N ASN A 8 -0.83 10.38 -8.70
CA ASN A 8 0.34 9.59 -8.26
C ASN A 8 -0.10 8.19 -7.80
N ALA A 9 -0.59 7.36 -8.72
CA ALA A 9 -1.14 6.06 -8.41
C ALA A 9 -0.77 5.01 -9.44
N LEU A 10 -0.59 3.79 -8.94
CA LEU A 10 -0.37 2.58 -9.75
C LEU A 10 -1.38 1.53 -9.34
N ALA A 11 -1.80 0.70 -10.30
CA ALA A 11 -2.51 -0.51 -9.99
C ALA A 11 -1.84 -1.71 -10.64
N TYR A 12 -1.93 -2.83 -9.94
CA TYR A 12 -1.52 -4.13 -10.42
C TYR A 12 -2.75 -5.04 -10.44
N CYS A 13 -3.07 -5.49 -11.65
CA CYS A 13 -4.24 -6.31 -11.92
C CYS A 13 -3.74 -7.73 -12.18
N TYR A 14 -4.02 -8.67 -11.25
CA TYR A 14 -3.56 -10.04 -11.41
C TYR A 14 -4.34 -10.75 -12.50
N THR A 15 -3.70 -11.67 -13.22
CA THR A 15 -4.34 -12.51 -14.25
C THR A 15 -4.78 -13.87 -13.70
N SER A 16 -4.93 -14.00 -12.37
CA SER A 16 -5.27 -15.25 -11.67
C SER A 16 -6.74 -15.65 -11.84
N GLY A 17 -7.57 -14.79 -12.43
CA GLY A 17 -8.93 -15.10 -12.86
C GLY A 17 -9.84 -13.88 -12.87
N ASN A 18 -10.99 -14.03 -13.53
CA ASN A 18 -12.01 -12.99 -13.62
C ASN A 18 -13.30 -13.41 -12.90
N TYR A 19 -13.97 -12.47 -12.26
CA TYR A 19 -15.33 -12.66 -11.78
C TYR A 19 -16.34 -12.26 -12.85
N THR A 20 -17.59 -12.70 -12.69
CA THR A 20 -18.72 -12.24 -13.50
C THR A 20 -19.52 -11.17 -12.74
N ALA A 21 -20.08 -10.20 -13.46
CA ALA A 21 -20.69 -8.99 -12.86
C ALA A 21 -21.82 -9.27 -11.86
N ASN A 22 -22.54 -10.38 -12.00
CA ASN A 22 -23.67 -10.77 -11.15
C ASN A 22 -23.35 -11.98 -10.25
N SER A 23 -22.07 -12.28 -10.02
CA SER A 23 -21.65 -13.38 -9.15
C SER A 23 -21.73 -13.02 -7.68
N SER A 24 -21.95 -14.02 -6.82
CA SER A 24 -21.81 -13.88 -5.35
C SER A 24 -20.45 -13.30 -4.96
N TYR A 25 -19.38 -13.64 -5.69
CA TYR A 25 -18.06 -13.05 -5.51
C TYR A 25 -18.07 -11.53 -5.68
N LYS A 26 -18.71 -11.01 -6.75
CA LYS A 26 -18.81 -9.57 -6.97
C LYS A 26 -19.62 -8.87 -5.86
N TYR A 27 -20.72 -9.47 -5.41
CA TYR A 27 -21.49 -8.94 -4.26
C TYR A 27 -20.63 -8.89 -2.98
N ASN A 28 -19.86 -9.94 -2.71
CA ASN A 28 -18.97 -9.98 -1.54
C ASN A 28 -17.82 -8.97 -1.68
N LEU A 29 -17.30 -8.76 -2.89
CA LEU A 29 -16.27 -7.76 -3.19
C LEU A 29 -16.80 -6.32 -2.99
N ASP A 30 -18.04 -6.04 -3.40
CA ASP A 30 -18.67 -4.73 -3.15
C ASP A 30 -18.86 -4.48 -1.65
N SER A 31 -19.33 -5.49 -0.92
CA SER A 31 -19.45 -5.44 0.54
C SER A 31 -18.09 -5.21 1.21
N LEU A 32 -17.06 -5.95 0.78
CA LEU A 32 -15.69 -5.80 1.27
C LEU A 32 -15.19 -4.37 1.08
N ILE A 33 -15.30 -3.80 -0.13
CA ILE A 33 -14.86 -2.44 -0.42
C ILE A 33 -15.63 -1.41 0.42
N SER A 34 -16.94 -1.58 0.59
CA SER A 34 -17.73 -0.71 1.47
C SER A 34 -17.28 -0.77 2.93
N VAL A 35 -16.91 -1.95 3.43
CA VAL A 35 -16.40 -2.10 4.80
C VAL A 35 -15.03 -1.43 4.92
N LEU A 36 -14.10 -1.69 4.00
CA LEU A 36 -12.77 -1.06 4.00
C LEU A 36 -12.87 0.47 3.98
N ASP A 37 -13.74 1.04 3.14
CA ASP A 37 -13.97 2.49 3.09
C ASP A 37 -14.50 3.03 4.43
N SER A 38 -15.47 2.33 5.05
CA SER A 38 -16.03 2.74 6.35
C SER A 38 -15.01 2.69 7.51
N GLN A 39 -14.01 1.82 7.42
CA GLN A 39 -13.01 1.61 8.47
C GLN A 39 -11.80 2.53 8.31
N SER A 40 -11.65 3.19 7.16
CA SER A 40 -10.49 4.04 6.83
C SER A 40 -10.24 5.18 7.83
N SER A 41 -11.25 5.64 8.55
CA SER A 41 -11.12 6.65 9.62
C SER A 41 -10.17 6.23 10.75
N ASN A 42 -10.00 4.92 10.98
CA ASN A 42 -9.12 4.35 12.00
C ASN A 42 -7.63 4.49 11.68
N LYS A 43 -7.27 4.93 10.45
CA LYS A 43 -5.90 4.97 9.92
C LYS A 43 -5.19 3.60 9.97
N GLY A 44 -3.92 3.58 9.58
CA GLY A 44 -3.06 2.40 9.66
C GLY A 44 -3.55 1.27 8.76
N PHE A 45 -3.40 0.03 9.24
CA PHE A 45 -3.79 -1.17 8.53
C PHE A 45 -5.09 -1.73 9.03
N TYR A 46 -5.89 -2.22 8.09
CA TYR A 46 -7.10 -2.96 8.40
C TYR A 46 -7.28 -4.06 7.36
N SER A 47 -7.85 -5.18 7.80
CA SER A 47 -8.18 -6.30 6.91
C SER A 47 -9.57 -6.85 7.23
N TYR A 48 -10.24 -7.34 6.20
CA TYR A 48 -11.58 -7.89 6.31
C TYR A 48 -11.81 -8.99 5.28
N ALA A 49 -12.57 -10.02 5.67
CA ALA A 49 -13.05 -11.05 4.76
C ALA A 49 -14.57 -10.96 4.65
N SER A 50 -15.06 -10.82 3.42
CA SER A 50 -16.48 -10.82 3.09
C SER A 50 -16.84 -12.15 2.46
N SER A 51 -17.89 -12.82 2.97
CA SER A 51 -18.25 -14.16 2.51
C SER A 51 -19.74 -14.43 2.62
N SER A 52 -20.31 -14.95 1.54
CA SER A 52 -21.62 -15.63 1.53
C SER A 52 -21.50 -17.16 1.55
N SER A 53 -20.33 -17.69 1.18
CA SER A 53 -19.96 -19.10 1.19
C SER A 53 -18.43 -19.23 1.08
N SER A 54 -17.88 -20.37 1.47
CA SER A 54 -16.42 -20.61 1.40
C SER A 54 -15.82 -20.43 -0.01
N SER A 55 -16.58 -20.75 -1.07
CA SER A 55 -16.13 -20.60 -2.47
C SER A 55 -16.25 -19.19 -3.03
N THR A 56 -16.83 -18.26 -2.27
CA THR A 56 -17.11 -16.88 -2.72
C THR A 56 -16.49 -15.84 -1.79
N THR A 57 -15.64 -16.27 -0.85
CA THR A 57 -14.94 -15.38 0.07
C THR A 57 -14.00 -14.45 -0.68
N VAL A 58 -14.03 -13.17 -0.28
CA VAL A 58 -13.13 -12.13 -0.76
C VAL A 58 -12.38 -11.58 0.43
N TYR A 59 -11.06 -11.56 0.34
CA TYR A 59 -10.16 -11.02 1.35
C TYR A 59 -9.70 -9.65 0.88
N GLY A 60 -9.69 -8.67 1.77
CA GLY A 60 -9.16 -7.36 1.44
C GLY A 60 -8.45 -6.71 2.60
N THR A 61 -7.56 -5.81 2.25
CA THR A 61 -6.80 -5.01 3.19
C THR A 61 -6.59 -3.61 2.62
N TYR A 62 -6.51 -2.63 3.52
CA TYR A 62 -5.92 -1.35 3.20
C TYR A 62 -4.81 -1.02 4.17
N LEU A 63 -3.93 -0.12 3.74
CA LEU A 63 -2.99 0.57 4.58
C LEU A 63 -2.99 2.06 4.23
N CYS A 64 -3.08 2.90 5.24
CA CYS A 64 -2.75 4.31 5.13
C CYS A 64 -1.38 4.60 5.75
N ARG A 65 -0.66 5.56 5.17
CA ARG A 65 0.61 6.06 5.72
C ARG A 65 0.42 6.54 7.17
N GLY A 66 1.40 6.33 8.05
CA GLY A 66 1.23 6.59 9.47
C GLY A 66 1.15 8.09 9.83
N ASP A 67 1.82 8.93 9.04
CA ASP A 67 2.01 10.38 9.21
C ASP A 67 0.83 11.25 8.71
N ILE A 68 -0.13 10.69 7.97
CA ILE A 68 -1.27 11.46 7.42
C ILE A 68 -2.44 11.55 8.40
N SER A 69 -3.38 12.49 8.20
CA SER A 69 -4.59 12.57 9.03
C SER A 69 -5.63 11.49 8.65
N SER A 70 -6.58 11.18 9.55
CA SER A 70 -7.69 10.26 9.25
C SER A 70 -8.48 10.69 8.02
N SER A 71 -8.77 11.99 7.88
CA SER A 71 -9.47 12.51 6.70
C SER A 71 -8.69 12.33 5.39
N LYS A 72 -7.35 12.43 5.42
CA LYS A 72 -6.51 12.11 4.25
C LYS A 72 -6.55 10.62 3.92
N CYS A 73 -6.51 9.76 4.94
CA CYS A 73 -6.66 8.32 4.78
C CYS A 73 -8.01 7.96 4.14
N GLU A 74 -9.12 8.45 4.69
CA GLU A 74 -10.47 8.27 4.15
C GLU A 74 -10.57 8.72 2.68
N THR A 75 -10.04 9.91 2.38
CA THR A 75 -10.02 10.43 1.00
C THR A 75 -9.23 9.51 0.07
N CYS A 76 -8.09 8.99 0.52
CA CYS A 76 -7.26 8.09 -0.25
C CYS A 76 -7.95 6.73 -0.48
N ILE A 77 -8.48 6.11 0.56
CA ILE A 77 -9.19 4.82 0.47
C ILE A 77 -10.44 4.95 -0.41
N SER A 78 -11.21 6.03 -0.29
CA SER A 78 -12.38 6.25 -1.14
C SER A 78 -12.02 6.39 -2.62
N ARG A 79 -10.87 7.00 -2.93
CA ARG A 79 -10.34 7.09 -4.30
C ARG A 79 -9.84 5.73 -4.78
N ALA A 80 -9.07 5.01 -3.96
CA ALA A 80 -8.57 3.66 -4.26
C ALA A 80 -9.72 2.69 -4.54
N SER A 81 -10.74 2.67 -3.70
CA SER A 81 -11.96 1.86 -3.83
C SER A 81 -12.69 2.07 -5.16
N LYS A 82 -12.73 3.31 -5.67
CA LYS A 82 -13.34 3.63 -6.96
C LYS A 82 -12.44 3.26 -8.13
N ASN A 83 -11.15 3.59 -8.03
CA ASN A 83 -10.22 3.45 -9.14
C ASN A 83 -9.76 2.00 -9.35
N VAL A 84 -9.74 1.16 -8.31
CA VAL A 84 -9.38 -0.26 -8.47
C VAL A 84 -10.32 -0.99 -9.43
N PHE A 85 -11.63 -0.70 -9.37
CA PHE A 85 -12.61 -1.27 -10.32
C PHE A 85 -12.49 -0.69 -11.73
N LYS A 86 -12.05 0.56 -11.84
CA LYS A 86 -11.85 1.22 -13.14
C LYS A 86 -10.61 0.69 -13.85
N TRP A 87 -9.54 0.42 -13.10
CA TRP A 87 -8.23 0.07 -13.67
C TRP A 87 -8.04 -1.45 -13.76
N CYS A 88 -8.54 -2.21 -12.79
CA CYS A 88 -8.52 -3.67 -12.76
C CYS A 88 -9.93 -4.25 -12.95
N ALA A 89 -10.53 -3.92 -14.10
CA ALA A 89 -11.87 -4.39 -14.42
C ALA A 89 -11.94 -5.92 -14.37
N VAL A 90 -12.97 -6.43 -13.69
CA VAL A 90 -13.33 -7.86 -13.56
C VAL A 90 -12.29 -8.79 -12.94
N GLN A 91 -11.15 -8.31 -12.45
CA GLN A 91 -10.12 -9.17 -11.87
C GLN A 91 -10.51 -9.66 -10.47
N ASN A 92 -10.24 -10.93 -10.17
CA ASN A 92 -10.41 -11.53 -8.84
C ASN A 92 -9.37 -11.08 -7.83
N GLU A 93 -8.31 -10.42 -8.28
CA GLU A 93 -7.28 -9.92 -7.39
C GLU A 93 -6.67 -8.67 -8.00
N ALA A 94 -6.52 -7.64 -7.17
CA ALA A 94 -5.92 -6.39 -7.56
C ALA A 94 -5.31 -5.67 -6.37
N ILE A 95 -4.32 -4.84 -6.67
CA ILE A 95 -3.74 -3.89 -5.73
C ILE A 95 -3.70 -2.52 -6.41
N ILE A 96 -4.02 -1.49 -5.65
CA ILE A 96 -3.83 -0.09 -6.07
C ILE A 96 -3.04 0.65 -4.99
N TRP A 97 -2.03 1.40 -5.40
CA TRP A 97 -1.19 2.23 -4.55
C TRP A 97 -1.35 3.69 -4.91
N TYR A 98 -1.39 4.51 -3.87
CA TYR A 98 -1.23 5.95 -3.86
C TYR A 98 -0.04 6.28 -2.95
N GLU A 99 0.40 7.54 -2.97
CA GLU A 99 1.42 8.00 -2.04
C GLU A 99 0.96 7.92 -0.57
N GLU A 100 -0.35 8.09 -0.33
CA GLU A 100 -0.95 8.15 0.99
C GLU A 100 -1.51 6.80 1.49
N CYS A 101 -1.83 5.86 0.59
CA CYS A 101 -2.45 4.59 0.95
C CYS A 101 -2.28 3.52 -0.13
N PHE A 102 -2.55 2.26 0.23
CA PHE A 102 -2.83 1.20 -0.75
C PHE A 102 -4.08 0.41 -0.35
N LEU A 103 -4.70 -0.23 -1.33
CA LEU A 103 -5.81 -1.16 -1.15
C LEU A 103 -5.56 -2.42 -1.98
N ARG A 104 -5.76 -3.59 -1.37
CA ARG A 104 -5.65 -4.91 -2.02
C ARG A 104 -6.91 -5.71 -1.76
N TYR A 105 -7.38 -6.45 -2.76
CA TYR A 105 -8.33 -7.53 -2.58
C TYR A 105 -7.87 -8.78 -3.33
N SER A 106 -8.30 -9.95 -2.86
CA SER A 106 -7.99 -11.26 -3.45
C SER A 106 -9.13 -12.27 -3.21
N ASN A 107 -9.24 -13.26 -4.10
CA ASN A 107 -10.08 -14.44 -3.94
C ASN A 107 -9.41 -15.57 -3.14
N HIS A 108 -8.17 -15.40 -2.70
CA HIS A 108 -7.51 -16.29 -1.76
C HIS A 108 -7.11 -15.53 -0.50
N GLN A 109 -6.85 -16.28 0.57
CA GLN A 109 -6.40 -15.68 1.82
C GLN A 109 -5.07 -14.94 1.59
N ILE A 110 -4.96 -13.73 2.13
CA ILE A 110 -3.78 -12.85 2.06
C ILE A 110 -3.34 -12.38 3.45
N PHE A 111 -3.99 -12.87 4.51
CA PHE A 111 -3.69 -12.50 5.89
C PHE A 111 -2.69 -13.49 6.48
N SER A 112 -1.70 -12.99 7.23
CA SER A 112 -0.64 -13.81 7.86
C SER A 112 0.10 -14.72 6.89
N ILE A 113 0.19 -14.31 5.63
CA ILE A 113 1.00 -14.98 4.61
C ILE A 113 2.14 -14.05 4.24
N LEU A 114 3.35 -14.61 4.20
CA LEU A 114 4.50 -13.92 3.63
C LEU A 114 4.30 -13.86 2.11
N ASP A 115 3.72 -12.77 1.64
CA ASP A 115 3.62 -12.46 0.23
C ASP A 115 4.66 -11.41 -0.14
N GLN A 116 5.63 -11.82 -0.94
CA GLN A 116 6.71 -10.94 -1.39
C GLN A 116 6.32 -10.15 -2.65
N GLY A 117 5.16 -10.37 -3.27
CA GLY A 117 4.84 -9.72 -4.55
C GLY A 117 3.47 -9.06 -4.60
N PRO A 118 3.27 -8.16 -5.57
CA PRO A 118 4.25 -7.49 -6.43
C PRO A 118 5.00 -6.37 -5.69
N PHE A 119 6.23 -6.10 -6.12
CA PHE A 119 6.99 -4.92 -5.70
C PHE A 119 6.78 -3.79 -6.71
N VAL A 120 6.50 -2.59 -6.20
CA VAL A 120 6.37 -1.38 -7.03
C VAL A 120 7.36 -0.34 -6.53
N THR A 121 8.14 0.21 -7.45
CA THR A 121 9.12 1.27 -7.15
C THR A 121 8.74 2.55 -7.90
N TRP A 122 8.75 3.66 -7.17
CA TRP A 122 8.63 5.00 -7.75
C TRP A 122 10.00 5.65 -7.67
N THR A 123 10.64 5.86 -8.82
CA THR A 123 11.97 6.48 -8.87
C THR A 123 11.93 7.80 -9.62
N THR A 124 12.52 8.82 -9.02
CA THR A 124 12.89 10.06 -9.70
C THR A 124 14.39 10.01 -9.97
N TYR A 125 14.78 10.10 -11.23
CA TYR A 125 16.19 10.16 -11.60
C TYR A 125 16.73 11.55 -11.30
N ASP A 126 17.65 11.62 -10.34
CA ASP A 126 18.54 12.75 -10.13
C ASP A 126 19.99 12.24 -10.11
N THR A 127 20.91 13.05 -10.61
CA THR A 127 22.34 12.71 -10.61
C THR A 127 22.93 13.02 -9.25
N MET A 128 23.08 11.99 -8.41
CA MET A 128 23.75 12.13 -7.12
C MET A 128 25.25 11.92 -7.23
N LEU A 129 26.04 12.88 -6.73
CA LEU A 129 27.44 12.65 -6.41
C LEU A 129 27.52 11.66 -5.21
N TYR A 130 28.54 10.80 -5.19
CA TYR A 130 28.80 9.86 -4.08
C TYR A 130 27.70 8.83 -3.82
N GLN A 131 27.25 8.15 -4.89
CA GLN A 131 26.20 7.12 -4.84
C GLN A 131 26.42 6.01 -3.79
N SER A 132 27.66 5.59 -3.54
CA SER A 132 27.95 4.54 -2.55
C SER A 132 27.63 4.98 -1.11
N TYR A 133 27.90 6.23 -0.76
CA TYR A 133 27.56 6.78 0.56
C TYR A 133 26.04 6.80 0.74
N PHE A 134 25.31 7.29 -0.27
CA PHE A 134 23.85 7.29 -0.26
C PHE A 134 23.27 5.89 -0.09
N ILE A 135 23.73 4.92 -0.89
CA ILE A 135 23.23 3.54 -0.82
C ILE A 135 23.44 2.96 0.58
N ASN A 136 24.65 3.08 1.14
CA ASN A 136 24.94 2.59 2.48
C ASN A 136 24.09 3.28 3.56
N THR A 137 23.89 4.60 3.44
CA THR A 137 23.04 5.36 4.39
C THR A 137 21.58 4.92 4.29
N VAL A 138 21.05 4.72 3.08
CA VAL A 138 19.67 4.24 2.87
C VAL A 138 19.49 2.83 3.40
N GLU A 139 20.39 1.89 3.06
CA GLU A 139 20.33 0.51 3.55
C GLU A 139 20.32 0.45 5.09
N TYR A 140 21.27 1.15 5.72
CA TYR A 140 21.34 1.23 7.18
C TYR A 140 20.07 1.83 7.81
N SER A 141 19.56 2.91 7.24
CA SER A 141 18.37 3.60 7.76
C SER A 141 17.12 2.72 7.61
N ILE A 142 16.97 2.03 6.48
CA ILE A 142 15.85 1.11 6.24
C ILE A 142 15.88 -0.07 7.21
N ASP A 143 17.02 -0.73 7.41
CA ASP A 143 17.14 -1.85 8.36
C ASP A 143 16.72 -1.43 9.77
N ARG A 144 17.13 -0.24 10.20
CA ARG A 144 16.77 0.29 11.51
C ARG A 144 15.28 0.63 11.60
N LEU A 145 14.72 1.29 10.58
CA LEU A 145 13.30 1.63 10.53
C LEU A 145 12.41 0.38 10.49
N ILE A 146 12.85 -0.72 9.87
CA ILE A 146 12.15 -2.01 9.91
C ILE A 146 12.04 -2.53 11.34
N GLN A 147 13.15 -2.55 12.09
CA GLN A 147 13.15 -3.00 13.49
C GLN A 147 12.28 -2.09 14.37
N GLU A 148 12.36 -0.79 14.15
CA GLU A 148 11.56 0.18 14.90
C GLU A 148 10.07 0.04 14.60
N ALA A 149 9.68 -0.02 13.32
CA ALA A 149 8.29 -0.22 12.90
C ALA A 149 7.73 -1.49 13.52
N TYR A 150 8.46 -2.61 13.46
CA TYR A 150 8.04 -3.88 14.07
C TYR A 150 7.81 -3.79 15.59
N SER A 151 8.59 -2.97 16.29
CA SER A 151 8.48 -2.81 17.75
C SER A 151 7.36 -1.87 18.19
N ARG A 152 6.84 -1.02 17.30
CA ARG A 152 5.83 -0.01 17.61
C ARG A 152 4.42 -0.58 17.46
N SER A 153 3.50 -0.18 18.33
CA SER A 153 2.08 -0.57 18.23
C SER A 153 1.40 -0.07 16.96
N SER A 154 1.91 1.00 16.34
CA SER A 154 1.44 1.53 15.06
C SER A 154 1.96 0.75 13.84
N TYR A 155 2.95 -0.13 14.02
CA TYR A 155 3.69 -0.79 12.95
C TYR A 155 4.32 0.17 11.93
N PHE A 156 4.57 1.41 12.34
CA PHE A 156 5.04 2.49 11.49
C PHE A 156 6.22 3.23 12.13
N ALA A 157 7.27 3.43 11.36
CA ALA A 157 8.42 4.23 11.73
C ALA A 157 8.76 5.24 10.62
N GLU A 158 9.24 6.40 11.05
CA GLU A 158 9.70 7.47 10.16
C GLU A 158 11.01 8.05 10.68
N GLU A 159 11.84 8.51 9.76
CA GLU A 159 13.08 9.21 10.06
C GLU A 159 13.31 10.34 9.06
N THR A 160 13.96 11.41 9.53
CA THR A 160 14.65 12.37 8.69
C THR A 160 16.14 12.32 9.02
N TYR A 161 16.97 11.88 8.07
CA TYR A 161 18.41 11.85 8.19
C TYR A 161 19.01 13.04 7.42
N HIS A 162 19.60 13.96 8.17
CA HIS A 162 20.26 15.14 7.60
C HIS A 162 21.63 14.77 7.04
N VAL A 163 21.77 14.80 5.71
CA VAL A 163 23.06 14.59 5.06
C VAL A 163 23.78 15.92 4.95
N SER A 164 24.98 15.98 5.53
CA SER A 164 25.93 17.07 5.32
C SER A 164 27.30 16.45 5.00
N CYS A 165 27.51 16.07 3.75
CA CYS A 165 28.73 15.35 3.33
C CYS A 165 29.25 15.94 2.02
N LEU A 166 30.55 16.26 1.97
CA LEU A 166 31.27 16.67 0.76
C LEU A 166 30.62 17.81 -0.05
N GLY A 167 29.94 18.74 0.62
CA GLY A 167 29.30 19.91 0.00
C GLY A 167 27.82 19.73 -0.35
N GLU A 168 27.29 18.51 -0.24
CA GLU A 168 25.86 18.24 -0.37
C GLU A 168 25.15 18.41 0.98
N VAL A 169 24.01 19.11 0.95
CA VAL A 169 23.12 19.30 2.10
C VAL A 169 21.69 18.98 1.67
N TYR A 170 21.17 17.85 2.14
CA TYR A 170 19.81 17.41 1.86
C TYR A 170 19.29 16.49 2.97
N ASP A 171 17.97 16.29 2.98
CA ASP A 171 17.29 15.42 3.93
C ASP A 171 16.91 14.11 3.25
N LEU A 172 17.25 12.99 3.87
CA LEU A 172 16.70 11.67 3.53
C LEU A 172 15.53 11.39 4.44
N ILE A 173 14.34 11.20 3.85
CA ILE A 173 13.15 10.84 4.58
C ILE A 173 12.88 9.34 4.36
N GLY A 174 12.92 8.57 5.44
CA GLY A 174 12.63 7.15 5.44
C GLY A 174 11.28 6.88 6.10
N LEU A 175 10.44 6.07 5.46
CA LEU A 175 9.13 5.66 5.97
C LEU A 175 9.01 4.14 5.83
N VAL A 176 8.74 3.44 6.94
CA VAL A 176 8.54 1.99 6.94
C VAL A 176 7.23 1.63 7.62
N TYR A 177 6.52 0.69 7.02
CA TYR A 177 5.31 0.10 7.57
C TYR A 177 5.37 -1.43 7.53
N CYS A 178 4.91 -2.09 8.59
CA CYS A 178 4.78 -3.55 8.65
C CYS A 178 3.31 -3.95 8.69
N ALA A 179 2.89 -4.86 7.80
CA ALA A 179 1.54 -5.44 7.88
C ALA A 179 1.40 -6.30 9.15
N HIS A 180 0.28 -6.16 9.85
CA HIS A 180 -0.01 -6.94 11.05
C HIS A 180 -0.31 -8.40 10.65
N PRO A 181 0.35 -9.41 11.25
CA PRO A 181 -0.12 -10.79 11.12
C PRO A 181 -1.46 -10.92 11.86
N ILE A 182 -2.55 -11.13 11.11
CA ILE A 182 -3.91 -11.40 11.60
C ILE A 182 -4.19 -12.90 11.61
#